data_AF-A0A6P5SNG0-F1
#
_entry.id   AF-A0A6P5SNG0-F1
#
_cell.length_a   1.000
_cell.length_b   1.000
_cell.length_c   1.000
_cell.angle_alpha   90.00
_cell.angle_beta   90.00
_cell.angle_gamma   90.00
#
_symmetry.space_group_name_H-M   'P 1'
#
loop_
_entity.id
_entity.type
_entity.pdbx_description
1 polymer ?
#
loop_
_entity_poly.entity_id
_entity_poly.type
_entity_poly.pdbx_seq_one_letter_code
_entity_poly.pdbx_strand_id
1 'polypeptide(L)'
;MPKRKRAVVTQPQPPQMQKRMRRTKTICSCSSPRFTDNSAGSAFCWYEEDVWTEIAKYLDGKSLVMLATTCRWFHGLIMEGSIWKYACLRDLQVPAPLHVAFNWRKLYVSAFDGSHSYMFRQKEKHIDWMRIGAFSVESSEALLTERLSNPTKLPEEDTMQKMLEACGYCVLDNVKAGIWIADLQLVRCPVCELNTCDGTMQTLDARHIELFLSEGYQNGSWEYEIIGSHDVKKHVDGASGAIFDLKHLNDSPTSAVFNLKSWVGKPNDWQPKAIITLHSVAVNTNLQKNEGLQVKYQVMRAGAGGEVVSIRISQQLL
;
A
#
# COMPACT_ATOMS: atom_id res chain seq x y z
N MET A 1 16.94 -25.33 -81.36
CA MET A 1 15.53 -25.06 -81.77
C MET A 1 14.87 -26.39 -82.07
N PRO A 2 14.07 -26.94 -81.15
CA PRO A 2 12.65 -27.15 -81.50
C PRO A 2 11.67 -26.91 -80.34
N LYS A 3 10.41 -26.80 -80.73
CA LYS A 3 9.24 -26.26 -80.03
C LYS A 3 8.78 -27.11 -78.83
N ARG A 4 8.54 -26.43 -77.70
CA ARG A 4 7.85 -26.94 -76.49
C ARG A 4 6.40 -27.32 -76.82
N LYS A 5 6.06 -28.60 -76.71
CA LYS A 5 4.67 -29.08 -76.65
C LYS A 5 4.14 -28.90 -75.22
N ARG A 6 2.99 -28.24 -75.07
CA ARG A 6 2.21 -28.16 -73.83
C ARG A 6 1.66 -29.55 -73.51
N ALA A 7 2.03 -30.09 -72.36
CA ALA A 7 1.42 -31.30 -71.81
C ALA A 7 0.31 -30.90 -70.82
N VAL A 8 -0.83 -31.56 -71.02
CA VAL A 8 -2.09 -31.42 -70.30
C VAL A 8 -1.91 -31.86 -68.85
N VAL A 9 -2.52 -31.08 -67.95
CA VAL A 9 -2.57 -31.31 -66.50
C VAL A 9 -3.44 -32.54 -66.23
N THR A 10 -2.82 -33.64 -65.85
CA THR A 10 -3.50 -34.81 -65.27
C THR A 10 -3.59 -34.60 -63.76
N GLN A 11 -4.81 -34.47 -63.23
CA GLN A 11 -5.03 -34.38 -61.78
C GLN A 11 -4.55 -35.66 -61.07
N PRO A 12 -3.76 -35.57 -59.99
CA PRO A 12 -3.49 -36.71 -59.14
C PRO A 12 -4.71 -37.04 -58.28
N GLN A 13 -5.05 -38.33 -58.25
CA GLN A 13 -6.04 -38.95 -57.36
C GLN A 13 -5.78 -38.57 -55.89
N PRO A 14 -6.83 -38.47 -55.05
CA PRO A 14 -6.67 -38.19 -53.63
C PRO A 14 -5.91 -39.34 -52.95
N PRO A 15 -4.96 -39.06 -52.04
CA PRO A 15 -4.29 -40.09 -51.30
C PRO A 15 -5.27 -40.85 -50.39
N GLN A 16 -5.06 -42.17 -50.35
CA GLN A 16 -5.79 -43.15 -49.56
C GLN A 16 -5.95 -42.70 -48.10
N MET A 17 -7.16 -42.88 -47.54
CA MET A 17 -7.44 -42.73 -46.12
C MET A 17 -6.48 -43.59 -45.29
N GLN A 18 -5.45 -42.96 -44.72
CA GLN A 18 -4.69 -43.57 -43.64
C GLN A 18 -5.61 -43.72 -42.43
N LYS A 19 -5.64 -44.94 -41.90
CA LYS A 19 -6.38 -45.33 -40.69
C LYS A 19 -6.10 -44.32 -39.58
N ARG A 20 -7.16 -43.70 -39.08
CA ARG A 20 -7.16 -42.79 -37.92
C ARG A 20 -6.37 -43.45 -36.79
N MET A 21 -5.24 -42.86 -36.41
CA MET A 21 -4.53 -43.25 -35.19
C MET A 21 -5.53 -43.16 -34.02
N ARG A 22 -5.67 -44.25 -33.27
CA ARG A 22 -6.47 -44.29 -32.04
C ARG A 22 -6.02 -43.12 -31.17
N ARG A 23 -6.94 -42.20 -30.88
CA ARG A 23 -6.75 -41.14 -29.88
C ARG A 23 -6.21 -41.79 -28.61
N THR A 24 -5.02 -41.38 -28.21
CA THR A 24 -4.51 -41.58 -26.86
C THR A 24 -5.52 -40.97 -25.88
N LYS A 25 -5.80 -41.71 -24.81
CA LYS A 25 -6.85 -41.46 -23.81
C LYS A 25 -7.11 -39.97 -23.55
N THR A 26 -8.36 -39.55 -23.75
CA THR A 26 -8.88 -38.29 -23.21
C THR A 26 -8.64 -38.26 -21.70
N ILE A 27 -8.10 -37.16 -21.21
CA ILE A 27 -8.01 -36.88 -19.77
C ILE A 27 -9.42 -37.01 -19.20
N CYS A 28 -9.55 -37.85 -18.18
CA CYS A 28 -10.79 -38.25 -17.55
C CYS A 28 -11.62 -37.01 -17.19
N SER A 29 -12.84 -36.91 -17.69
CA SER A 29 -13.84 -36.00 -17.12
C SER A 29 -14.15 -36.48 -15.70
N CYS A 30 -13.74 -35.71 -14.70
CA CYS A 30 -14.08 -35.95 -13.31
C CYS A 30 -15.60 -36.09 -13.18
N SER A 31 -16.06 -37.33 -13.02
CA SER A 31 -17.43 -37.59 -12.60
C SER A 31 -17.45 -37.27 -11.10
N SER A 32 -18.19 -36.24 -10.70
CA SER A 32 -18.43 -35.97 -9.27
C SER A 32 -18.91 -37.26 -8.59
N PRO A 33 -18.45 -37.60 -7.38
CA PRO A 33 -18.91 -38.79 -6.69
C PRO A 33 -20.42 -38.67 -6.49
N ARG A 34 -21.18 -39.65 -7.01
CA ARG A 34 -22.57 -39.83 -6.57
C ARG A 34 -22.49 -40.35 -5.14
N PHE A 35 -22.95 -39.54 -4.19
CA PHE A 35 -23.14 -39.97 -2.81
C PHE A 35 -24.16 -41.10 -2.78
N THR A 36 -23.68 -42.32 -2.54
CA THR A 36 -24.52 -43.40 -2.03
C THR A 36 -24.43 -43.35 -0.52
N ASP A 37 -25.52 -42.89 0.08
CA ASP A 37 -25.78 -42.88 1.51
C ASP A 37 -25.77 -44.34 1.99
N ASN A 38 -24.68 -44.80 2.61
CA ASN A 38 -24.58 -45.96 3.51
C ASN A 38 -23.11 -46.32 3.80
N SER A 39 -22.47 -45.57 4.68
CA SER A 39 -21.45 -46.11 5.59
C SER A 39 -21.09 -45.08 6.66
N ALA A 40 -21.58 -45.33 7.87
CA ALA A 40 -21.08 -44.69 9.07
C ALA A 40 -19.58 -45.04 9.24
N GLY A 41 -18.72 -44.02 9.40
CA GLY A 41 -17.34 -44.21 9.85
C GLY A 41 -16.23 -43.53 9.04
N SER A 42 -16.34 -42.23 8.81
CA SER A 42 -15.27 -41.22 8.97
C SER A 42 -15.80 -39.92 8.37
N ALA A 43 -16.71 -39.28 9.09
CA ALA A 43 -17.05 -37.90 8.79
C ALA A 43 -15.75 -37.11 8.94
N PHE A 44 -15.32 -36.45 7.87
CA PHE A 44 -14.47 -35.25 8.01
C PHE A 44 -15.02 -34.48 9.20
N CYS A 45 -14.28 -34.24 10.28
CA CYS A 45 -14.91 -33.73 11.50
C CYS A 45 -15.30 -32.25 11.25
N TRP A 46 -16.55 -32.01 10.88
CA TRP A 46 -17.15 -30.68 10.62
C TRP A 46 -17.26 -29.81 11.89
N TYR A 47 -16.67 -30.23 13.01
CA TYR A 47 -17.11 -29.88 14.37
C TYR A 47 -16.09 -29.18 15.26
N GLU A 48 -14.95 -28.74 14.73
CA GLU A 48 -14.21 -27.69 15.40
C GLU A 48 -14.19 -26.48 14.48
N GLU A 49 -15.31 -25.74 14.50
CA GLU A 49 -15.41 -24.38 13.92
C GLU A 49 -14.17 -23.57 14.33
N ASP A 50 -13.72 -23.75 15.56
CA ASP A 50 -12.48 -23.21 16.10
C ASP A 50 -11.24 -23.58 15.26
N VAL A 51 -11.02 -24.84 14.88
CA VAL A 51 -9.83 -25.26 14.13
C VAL A 51 -9.80 -24.64 12.73
N TRP A 52 -10.91 -24.65 12.01
CA TRP A 52 -10.94 -24.05 10.68
C TRP A 52 -10.87 -22.52 10.73
N THR A 53 -11.43 -21.90 11.77
CA THR A 53 -11.25 -20.47 12.06
C THR A 53 -9.77 -20.16 12.29
N GLU A 54 -9.09 -20.94 13.12
CA GLU A 54 -7.65 -20.80 13.36
C GLU A 54 -6.83 -21.01 12.08
N ILE A 55 -7.10 -22.06 11.28
CA ILE A 55 -6.41 -22.27 10.00
C ILE A 55 -6.63 -21.07 9.07
N ALA A 56 -7.85 -20.58 8.96
CA ALA A 56 -8.18 -19.45 8.08
C ALA A 56 -7.43 -18.17 8.47
N LYS A 57 -7.21 -17.92 9.77
CA LYS A 57 -6.40 -16.79 10.26
C LYS A 57 -4.96 -16.79 9.73
N TYR A 58 -4.43 -17.92 9.25
CA TYR A 58 -3.08 -18.03 8.67
C TYR A 58 -3.05 -18.07 7.13
N LEU A 59 -4.19 -17.99 6.47
CA LEU A 59 -4.27 -17.88 5.01
C LEU A 59 -4.10 -16.43 4.55
N ASP A 60 -3.54 -16.23 3.35
CA ASP A 60 -3.53 -14.92 2.69
C ASP A 60 -4.92 -14.58 2.11
N GLY A 61 -5.16 -13.30 1.78
CA GLY A 61 -6.45 -12.86 1.27
C GLY A 61 -6.92 -13.64 0.04
N LYS A 62 -6.00 -14.01 -0.86
CA LYS A 62 -6.34 -14.78 -2.06
C LYS A 62 -6.81 -16.19 -1.72
N SER A 63 -6.09 -16.87 -0.82
CA SER A 63 -6.41 -18.23 -0.37
C SER A 63 -7.70 -18.26 0.43
N LEU A 64 -7.99 -17.23 1.24
CA LEU A 64 -9.27 -17.06 1.93
C LEU A 64 -10.44 -17.02 0.93
N VAL A 65 -10.33 -16.19 -0.11
CA VAL A 65 -11.36 -16.11 -1.16
C VAL A 65 -11.48 -17.43 -1.92
N MET A 66 -10.37 -18.09 -2.26
CA MET A 66 -10.40 -19.40 -2.90
C MET A 66 -11.06 -20.46 -2.02
N LEU A 67 -10.83 -20.44 -0.70
CA LEU A 67 -11.47 -21.37 0.24
C LEU A 67 -12.98 -21.12 0.32
N ALA A 68 -13.38 -19.85 0.36
CA ALA A 68 -14.79 -19.45 0.40
C ALA A 68 -15.59 -19.91 -0.83
N THR A 69 -14.95 -20.12 -1.99
CA THR A 69 -15.64 -20.60 -3.20
C THR A 69 -15.81 -22.12 -3.28
N THR A 70 -15.22 -22.88 -2.35
CA THR A 70 -15.27 -24.35 -2.38
C THR A 70 -16.63 -24.92 -1.95
N CYS A 71 -17.27 -24.35 -0.92
CA CYS A 71 -18.60 -24.76 -0.47
C CYS A 71 -19.29 -23.67 0.37
N ARG A 72 -20.61 -23.81 0.58
CA ARG A 72 -21.42 -22.84 1.36
C ARG A 72 -20.97 -22.72 2.82
N TRP A 73 -20.44 -23.80 3.41
CA TRP A 73 -19.95 -23.77 4.80
C TRP A 73 -18.69 -22.90 4.94
N PHE A 74 -17.68 -23.13 4.10
CA PHE A 74 -16.49 -22.28 4.06
C PHE A 74 -16.81 -20.84 3.69
N HIS A 75 -17.78 -20.61 2.79
CA HIS A 75 -18.26 -19.26 2.54
C HIS A 75 -18.78 -18.60 3.82
N GLY A 76 -19.61 -19.28 4.61
CA GLY A 76 -20.11 -18.76 5.89
C GLY A 76 -18.98 -18.42 6.86
N LEU A 77 -18.05 -19.36 7.06
CA LEU A 77 -16.88 -19.23 7.91
C LEU A 77 -16.02 -18.02 7.50
N ILE A 78 -15.58 -17.96 6.23
CA ILE A 78 -14.69 -16.89 5.75
C ILE A 78 -15.36 -15.51 5.79
N MET A 79 -16.69 -15.42 5.80
CA MET A 79 -17.36 -14.14 5.93
C MET A 79 -17.34 -13.58 7.37
N GLU A 80 -16.85 -14.33 8.35
CA GLU A 80 -16.68 -13.88 9.73
C GLU A 80 -15.62 -12.76 9.85
N GLY A 81 -15.95 -11.69 10.56
CA GLY A 81 -15.08 -10.52 10.69
C GLY A 81 -13.78 -10.79 11.47
N SER A 82 -13.75 -11.78 12.36
CA SER A 82 -12.60 -12.10 13.20
C SER A 82 -11.40 -12.64 12.38
N ILE A 83 -11.68 -13.44 11.34
CA ILE A 83 -10.68 -13.96 10.40
C ILE A 83 -10.02 -12.81 9.66
N TRP A 84 -10.83 -11.90 9.09
CA TRP A 84 -10.30 -10.73 8.37
C TRP A 84 -9.58 -9.75 9.29
N LYS A 85 -10.01 -9.60 10.54
CA LYS A 85 -9.29 -8.81 11.55
C LYS A 85 -7.89 -9.37 11.71
N TYR A 86 -7.78 -10.67 11.97
CA TYR A 86 -6.48 -11.31 12.21
C TYR A 86 -5.59 -11.25 10.96
N ALA A 87 -6.13 -11.60 9.79
CA ALA A 87 -5.39 -11.51 8.53
C ALA A 87 -4.89 -10.08 8.27
N CYS A 88 -5.73 -9.06 8.52
CA CYS A 88 -5.37 -7.66 8.34
C CYS A 88 -4.22 -7.24 9.26
N LEU A 89 -4.34 -7.53 10.56
CA LEU A 89 -3.31 -7.16 11.54
C LEU A 89 -1.98 -7.89 11.28
N ARG A 90 -2.04 -9.18 10.93
CA ARG A 90 -0.88 -10.00 10.57
C ARG A 90 -0.16 -9.44 9.34
N ASP A 91 -0.91 -9.20 8.27
CA ASP A 91 -0.34 -8.76 6.99
C ASP A 91 0.17 -7.31 7.06
N LEU A 92 -0.44 -6.47 7.89
CA LEU A 92 0.03 -5.11 8.19
C LEU A 92 1.13 -5.07 9.26
N GLN A 93 1.36 -6.16 9.99
CA GLN A 93 2.34 -6.27 11.09
C GLN A 93 2.12 -5.24 12.22
N VAL A 94 0.86 -4.99 12.57
CA VAL A 94 0.46 -4.02 13.62
C VAL A 94 -0.34 -4.71 14.73
N PRO A 95 -0.27 -4.22 15.98
CA PRO A 95 -1.01 -4.80 17.10
C PRO A 95 -2.52 -4.60 16.94
N ALA A 96 -3.28 -5.43 17.66
CA ALA A 96 -4.73 -5.30 17.67
C ALA A 96 -5.14 -3.98 18.35
N PRO A 97 -5.99 -3.16 17.71
CA PRO A 97 -6.53 -1.96 18.34
C PRO A 97 -7.48 -2.32 19.50
N LEU A 98 -7.52 -1.45 20.51
CA LEU A 98 -8.22 -1.69 21.77
C LEU A 98 -9.72 -1.94 21.58
N HIS A 99 -10.44 -1.13 20.80
CA HIS A 99 -11.86 -1.33 20.49
C HIS A 99 -12.25 -0.63 19.19
N VAL A 100 -12.54 -1.41 18.14
CA VAL A 100 -13.01 -0.86 16.87
C VAL A 100 -14.00 -1.80 16.19
N ALA A 101 -15.20 -1.29 15.90
CA ALA A 101 -16.23 -2.00 15.16
C ALA A 101 -16.08 -1.68 13.66
N PHE A 102 -15.15 -2.36 13.00
CA PHE A 102 -14.93 -2.19 11.57
C PHE A 102 -15.43 -3.37 10.77
N ASN A 103 -15.78 -3.09 9.51
CA ASN A 103 -15.84 -4.15 8.51
C ASN A 103 -14.41 -4.53 8.09
N TRP A 104 -13.78 -5.40 8.88
CA TRP A 104 -12.39 -5.83 8.67
C TRP A 104 -12.12 -6.41 7.28
N ARG A 105 -13.12 -7.06 6.68
CA ARG A 105 -13.03 -7.54 5.30
C ARG A 105 -12.87 -6.39 4.31
N LYS A 106 -13.70 -5.35 4.43
CA LYS A 106 -13.58 -4.15 3.57
C LYS A 106 -12.24 -3.45 3.80
N LEU A 107 -11.80 -3.32 5.05
CA LEU A 107 -10.49 -2.73 5.36
C LEU A 107 -9.35 -3.52 4.74
N TYR A 108 -9.36 -4.85 4.87
CA TYR A 108 -8.36 -5.72 4.26
C TYR A 108 -8.33 -5.51 2.74
N VAL A 109 -9.48 -5.59 2.08
CA VAL A 109 -9.56 -5.37 0.63
C VAL A 109 -8.97 -4.01 0.27
N SER A 110 -9.41 -2.93 0.91
CA SER A 110 -8.91 -1.59 0.58
C SER A 110 -7.42 -1.39 0.86
N ALA A 111 -6.89 -1.99 1.93
CA ALA A 111 -5.50 -1.91 2.29
C ALA A 111 -4.57 -2.61 1.27
N PHE A 112 -5.06 -3.62 0.56
CA PHE A 112 -4.25 -4.49 -0.30
C PHE A 112 -4.63 -4.48 -1.80
N ASP A 113 -5.78 -3.93 -2.19
CA ASP A 113 -6.23 -3.89 -3.59
C ASP A 113 -5.77 -2.64 -4.39
N GLY A 114 -5.11 -1.69 -3.73
CA GLY A 114 -4.66 -0.44 -4.33
C GLY A 114 -5.60 0.76 -4.15
N SER A 115 -6.84 0.55 -3.67
CA SER A 115 -7.84 1.63 -3.50
C SER A 115 -7.50 2.61 -2.37
N HIS A 116 -6.61 2.23 -1.45
CA HIS A 116 -6.10 3.10 -0.39
C HIS A 116 -5.28 4.29 -0.91
N SER A 117 -4.68 4.23 -2.11
CA SER A 117 -3.80 5.30 -2.58
C SER A 117 -4.60 6.48 -3.16
N TYR A 118 -4.55 7.64 -2.49
CA TYR A 118 -5.13 8.92 -2.94
C TYR A 118 -4.68 9.29 -4.37
N MET A 119 -3.46 8.88 -4.74
CA MET A 119 -2.88 9.08 -6.07
C MET A 119 -3.58 8.28 -7.18
N PHE A 120 -4.46 7.31 -6.85
CA PHE A 120 -5.31 6.60 -7.83
C PHE A 120 -6.18 7.56 -8.67
N ARG A 121 -6.39 8.80 -8.22
CA ARG A 121 -7.14 9.81 -8.98
C ARG A 121 -6.31 10.64 -9.95
N GLN A 122 -4.99 10.72 -9.73
CA GLN A 122 -4.07 11.46 -10.61
C GLN A 122 -3.14 10.48 -11.34
N LYS A 123 -3.72 9.44 -11.96
CA LYS A 123 -2.96 8.38 -12.65
C LYS A 123 -2.01 8.93 -13.71
N GLU A 124 -2.39 10.04 -14.34
CA GLU A 124 -1.62 10.70 -15.40
C GLU A 124 -0.30 11.33 -14.89
N LYS A 125 -0.25 11.68 -13.60
CA LYS A 125 0.93 12.28 -12.96
C LYS A 125 1.78 11.25 -12.22
N HIS A 126 1.24 10.07 -11.96
CA HIS A 126 1.93 9.04 -11.21
C HIS A 126 3.08 8.43 -12.02
N ILE A 127 4.28 8.38 -11.43
CA ILE A 127 5.47 7.76 -12.01
C ILE A 127 5.64 6.37 -11.41
N ASP A 128 5.77 6.31 -10.08
CA ASP A 128 6.01 5.07 -9.36
C ASP A 128 5.57 5.18 -7.89
N TRP A 129 5.45 4.04 -7.21
CA TRP A 129 5.10 4.00 -5.79
C TRP A 129 5.72 2.81 -5.07
N MET A 130 5.79 2.93 -3.75
CA MET A 130 6.21 1.85 -2.86
C MET A 130 5.34 1.85 -1.61
N ARG A 131 4.73 0.69 -1.30
CA ARG A 131 4.14 0.45 0.03
C ARG A 131 5.28 0.40 1.05
N ILE A 132 5.23 1.27 2.05
CA ILE A 132 6.20 1.25 3.15
C ILE A 132 5.74 0.25 4.21
N GLY A 133 4.47 0.31 4.61
CA GLY A 133 3.88 -0.58 5.60
C GLY A 133 2.77 0.10 6.40
N ALA A 134 2.53 -0.38 7.62
CA ALA A 134 1.63 0.26 8.57
C ALA A 134 2.31 0.51 9.92
N PHE A 135 1.85 1.56 10.61
CA PHE A 135 2.29 1.95 11.94
C PHE A 135 1.08 2.40 12.76
N SER A 136 1.24 2.59 14.06
CA SER A 136 0.18 2.95 15.00
C SER A 136 0.44 4.32 15.62
N VAL A 137 -0.62 5.12 15.74
CA VAL A 137 -0.64 6.37 16.48
C VAL A 137 -1.56 6.21 17.69
N GLU A 138 -1.06 6.48 18.89
CA GLU A 138 -1.76 6.38 20.17
C GLU A 138 -2.03 7.74 20.82
N SER A 139 -1.11 8.70 20.71
CA SER A 139 -1.15 9.95 21.48
C SER A 139 -2.10 11.02 20.96
N SER A 140 -2.63 10.84 19.74
CA SER A 140 -3.34 11.88 18.98
C SER A 140 -2.47 13.09 18.61
N GLU A 141 -1.16 13.01 18.81
CA GLU A 141 -0.16 14.00 18.44
C GLU A 141 0.89 13.34 17.53
N ALA A 142 1.23 14.00 16.42
CA ALA A 142 2.25 13.52 15.50
C ALA A 142 3.34 14.56 15.27
N LEU A 143 4.60 14.13 15.29
CA LEU A 143 5.73 14.94 14.82
C LEU A 143 5.94 14.68 13.33
N LEU A 144 5.88 15.73 12.51
CA LEU A 144 6.19 15.69 11.08
C LEU A 144 7.53 16.38 10.86
N THR A 145 8.45 15.77 10.13
CA THR A 145 9.78 16.36 9.88
C THR A 145 10.30 16.02 8.50
N GLU A 146 11.03 16.94 7.90
CA GLU A 146 11.85 16.68 6.70
C GLU A 146 13.31 16.39 7.06
N ARG A 147 13.69 16.53 8.33
CA ARG A 147 15.03 16.29 8.86
C ARG A 147 15.04 15.02 9.71
N LEU A 148 15.83 14.05 9.27
CA LEU A 148 16.00 12.75 9.95
C LEU A 148 17.07 12.82 11.06
N SER A 149 17.02 13.88 11.86
CA SER A 149 17.85 14.08 13.05
C SER A 149 16.95 14.11 14.28
N ASN A 150 17.35 13.42 15.36
CA ASN A 150 16.55 13.38 16.58
C ASN A 150 16.41 14.81 17.16
N PRO A 151 15.19 15.35 17.32
CA PRO A 151 14.99 16.67 17.90
C PRO A 151 15.41 16.65 19.38
N THR A 152 16.47 17.37 19.73
CA THR A 152 17.01 17.38 21.11
C THR A 152 16.11 18.15 22.08
N LYS A 153 15.33 19.11 21.57
CA LYS A 153 14.26 19.84 22.27
C LYS A 153 13.18 20.21 21.26
N LEU A 154 11.92 20.01 21.63
CA LEU A 154 10.79 20.55 20.88
C LEU A 154 10.57 22.01 21.32
N PRO A 155 10.25 22.94 20.41
CA PRO A 155 9.95 24.33 20.75
C PRO A 155 8.67 24.36 21.57
N GLU A 156 8.67 25.10 22.67
CA GLU A 156 7.46 25.42 23.41
C GLU A 156 6.73 26.56 22.69
N GLU A 157 5.50 26.30 22.25
CA GLU A 157 4.52 27.29 21.79
C GLU A 157 4.97 28.27 20.69
N ASP A 158 5.42 27.74 19.54
CA ASP A 158 5.55 28.51 18.31
C ASP A 158 4.50 28.12 17.27
N THR A 159 4.10 29.07 16.41
CA THR A 159 3.23 28.75 15.26
C THR A 159 3.90 27.70 14.37
N MET A 160 3.14 26.73 13.84
CA MET A 160 3.67 25.65 12.98
C MET A 160 4.66 26.14 11.92
N GLN A 161 4.35 27.24 11.22
CA GLN A 161 5.23 27.81 10.20
C GLN A 161 6.61 28.23 10.75
N LYS A 162 6.65 28.84 11.95
CA LYS A 162 7.92 29.20 12.61
C LYS A 162 8.73 27.95 13.01
N MET A 163 8.06 26.90 13.48
CA MET A 163 8.73 25.64 13.83
C MET A 163 9.38 24.99 12.60
N LEU A 164 8.66 25.00 11.48
CA LEU A 164 9.16 24.50 10.20
C LEU A 164 10.37 25.31 9.71
N GLU A 165 10.28 26.63 9.71
CA GLU A 165 11.38 27.51 9.30
C GLU A 165 12.61 27.38 10.22
N ALA A 166 12.41 27.26 11.54
CA ALA A 166 13.50 27.18 12.50
C ALA A 166 14.17 25.80 12.51
N CYS A 167 13.38 24.72 12.47
CA CYS A 167 13.86 23.39 12.82
C CYS A 167 13.54 22.30 11.78
N GLY A 168 12.71 22.56 10.77
CA GLY A 168 12.32 21.57 9.75
C GLY A 168 11.36 20.50 10.27
N TYR A 169 10.65 20.76 11.37
CA TYR A 169 9.61 19.89 11.90
C TYR A 169 8.44 20.68 12.47
N CYS A 170 7.27 20.06 12.55
CA CYS A 170 6.07 20.58 13.20
C CYS A 170 5.38 19.49 14.01
N VAL A 171 4.67 19.89 15.06
CA VAL A 171 3.78 19.02 15.83
C VAL A 171 2.37 19.25 15.33
N LEU A 172 1.66 18.14 15.10
CA LEU A 172 0.29 18.13 14.63
C LEU A 172 -0.61 17.51 15.69
N ASP A 173 -1.60 18.27 16.13
CA ASP A 173 -2.60 17.82 17.11
C ASP A 173 -3.84 17.24 16.44
N ASN A 174 -4.67 16.59 17.27
CA ASN A 174 -5.96 16.01 16.88
C ASN A 174 -5.80 14.99 15.74
N VAL A 175 -4.73 14.20 15.78
CA VAL A 175 -4.48 13.09 14.85
C VAL A 175 -5.29 11.88 15.28
N LYS A 176 -6.00 11.25 14.34
CA LYS A 176 -6.79 10.06 14.66
C LYS A 176 -5.90 8.93 15.16
N ALA A 177 -6.14 8.47 16.38
CA ALA A 177 -5.46 7.30 16.93
C ALA A 177 -5.90 6.03 16.21
N GLY A 178 -4.98 5.09 16.02
CA GLY A 178 -5.22 3.82 15.35
C GLY A 178 -4.14 3.44 14.35
N ILE A 179 -4.51 2.61 13.38
CA ILE A 179 -3.61 2.05 12.36
C ILE A 179 -3.53 3.01 11.19
N TRP A 180 -2.31 3.34 10.79
CA TRP A 180 -1.99 4.18 9.65
C TRP A 180 -1.22 3.38 8.61
N ILE A 181 -1.60 3.48 7.34
CA ILE A 181 -0.88 2.89 6.20
C ILE A 181 -0.06 3.98 5.53
N ALA A 182 1.22 3.69 5.33
CA ALA A 182 2.17 4.61 4.73
C ALA A 182 2.66 4.12 3.36
N ASP A 183 2.69 5.05 2.42
CA ASP A 183 3.14 4.83 1.05
C ASP A 183 4.07 5.96 0.62
N LEU A 184 5.09 5.61 -0.15
CA LEU A 184 5.90 6.56 -0.89
C LEU A 184 5.38 6.63 -2.32
N GLN A 185 5.23 7.85 -2.84
CA GLN A 185 4.78 8.11 -4.19
C GLN A 185 5.79 9.01 -4.91
N LEU A 186 6.09 8.68 -6.16
CA LEU A 186 6.82 9.52 -7.09
C LEU A 186 5.86 10.01 -8.17
N VAL A 187 5.78 11.32 -8.33
CA VAL A 187 4.83 11.95 -9.25
C VAL A 187 5.52 13.03 -10.06
N ARG A 188 4.98 13.29 -11.25
CA ARG A 188 5.41 14.41 -12.10
C ARG A 188 5.12 15.74 -11.42
N CYS A 189 5.89 16.75 -11.77
CA CYS A 189 5.75 18.10 -11.25
C CYS A 189 4.28 18.56 -11.33
N PRO A 190 3.67 18.97 -10.21
CA PRO A 190 2.29 19.41 -10.21
C PRO A 190 2.10 20.79 -10.89
N VAL A 191 3.19 21.55 -11.09
CA VAL A 191 3.18 22.92 -11.64
C VAL A 191 3.21 22.94 -13.16
N CYS A 192 3.98 22.05 -13.79
CA CYS A 192 4.14 21.93 -15.23
C CYS A 192 3.64 20.54 -15.67
N GLU A 193 2.48 20.44 -16.33
CA GLU A 193 2.00 19.17 -16.91
C GLU A 193 2.78 18.76 -18.17
N LEU A 194 3.96 19.34 -18.38
CA LEU A 194 4.82 19.08 -19.51
C LEU A 194 5.57 17.77 -19.28
N ASN A 195 5.48 16.84 -20.23
CA ASN A 195 6.27 15.60 -20.24
C ASN A 195 7.80 15.84 -20.25
N THR A 196 8.22 17.08 -20.54
CA THR A 196 9.62 17.52 -20.59
C THR A 196 10.08 18.18 -19.28
N CYS A 197 9.21 18.25 -18.27
CA CYS A 197 9.56 18.83 -16.98
C CYS A 197 10.26 17.76 -16.14
N ASP A 198 11.56 17.92 -15.90
CA ASP A 198 12.36 16.99 -15.08
C ASP A 198 11.97 17.02 -13.58
N GLY A 199 11.11 17.95 -13.19
CA GLY A 199 10.61 18.08 -11.82
C GLY A 199 9.85 16.82 -11.40
N THR A 200 10.50 15.95 -10.64
CA THR A 200 9.86 14.85 -9.93
C THR A 200 9.55 15.31 -8.51
N MET A 201 8.34 15.02 -8.02
CA MET A 201 7.94 15.27 -6.64
C MET A 201 7.85 13.93 -5.91
N GLN A 202 8.48 13.87 -4.74
CA GLN A 202 8.35 12.76 -3.81
C GLN A 202 7.25 13.09 -2.80
N THR A 203 6.41 12.11 -2.46
CA THR A 203 5.36 12.27 -1.46
C THR A 203 5.36 11.10 -0.48
N LEU A 204 5.50 11.39 0.81
CA LEU A 204 5.17 10.45 1.89
C LEU A 204 3.70 10.66 2.26
N ASP A 205 2.86 9.68 1.94
CA ASP A 205 1.45 9.65 2.31
C ASP A 205 1.25 8.66 3.47
N ALA A 206 0.62 9.11 4.56
CA ALA A 206 0.16 8.24 5.63
C ALA A 206 -1.34 8.46 5.84
N ARG A 207 -2.12 7.37 5.89
CA ARG A 207 -3.58 7.42 5.97
C ARG A 207 -4.11 6.51 7.06
N HIS A 208 -5.03 7.01 7.85
CA HIS A 208 -5.74 6.20 8.83
C HIS A 208 -6.55 5.11 8.10
N ILE A 209 -6.51 3.86 8.57
CA ILE A 209 -7.07 2.71 7.85
C ILE A 209 -8.58 2.84 7.58
N GLU A 210 -9.31 3.47 8.50
CA GLU A 210 -10.75 3.73 8.34
C GLU A 210 -11.08 4.70 7.22
N LEU A 211 -10.14 5.55 6.82
CA LEU A 211 -10.33 6.52 5.76
C LEU A 211 -10.82 5.83 4.48
N PHE A 212 -10.36 4.60 4.23
CA PHE A 212 -10.71 3.84 3.04
C PHE A 212 -12.17 3.39 2.98
N LEU A 213 -12.90 3.45 4.10
CA LEU A 213 -14.33 3.15 4.15
C LEU A 213 -15.20 4.40 3.97
N SER A 214 -14.61 5.61 4.03
CA SER A 214 -15.34 6.86 3.85
C SER A 214 -15.76 7.03 2.40
N GLU A 215 -17.06 7.24 2.16
CA GLU A 215 -17.59 7.50 0.82
C GLU A 215 -16.93 8.72 0.19
N GLY A 216 -16.72 9.79 0.97
CA GLY A 216 -16.07 11.00 0.49
C GLY A 216 -14.61 10.77 0.08
N TYR A 217 -13.91 9.91 0.84
CA TYR A 217 -12.58 9.47 0.45
C TYR A 217 -12.60 8.57 -0.78
N GLN A 218 -13.62 7.73 -0.98
CA GLN A 218 -13.74 6.83 -2.14
C GLN A 218 -14.17 7.56 -3.42
N ASN A 219 -14.97 8.62 -3.30
CA ASN A 219 -15.61 9.27 -4.45
C ASN A 219 -14.84 10.44 -5.08
N GLY A 220 -13.98 11.15 -4.35
CA GLY A 220 -13.31 12.33 -4.91
C GLY A 220 -13.20 13.47 -3.94
N SER A 221 -14.19 13.59 -3.07
CA SER A 221 -14.58 14.87 -2.49
C SER A 221 -13.67 15.39 -1.38
N TRP A 222 -12.77 14.56 -0.85
CA TRP A 222 -11.85 14.95 0.20
C TRP A 222 -10.57 15.52 -0.41
N GLU A 223 -10.20 16.70 0.05
CA GLU A 223 -9.03 17.44 -0.42
C GLU A 223 -8.03 17.65 0.72
N TYR A 224 -6.76 17.76 0.34
CA TYR A 224 -5.69 18.11 1.28
C TYR A 224 -5.68 19.61 1.56
N GLU A 225 -5.58 19.96 2.84
CA GLU A 225 -5.26 21.30 3.33
C GLU A 225 -3.74 21.42 3.54
N ILE A 226 -3.13 22.52 3.12
CA ILE A 226 -1.72 22.82 3.43
C ILE A 226 -1.67 23.45 4.82
N ILE A 227 -0.94 22.84 5.74
CA ILE A 227 -0.76 23.33 7.11
C ILE A 227 0.58 24.04 7.33
N GLY A 228 1.53 23.87 6.40
CA GLY A 228 2.82 24.54 6.44
C GLY A 228 3.68 24.21 5.24
N SER A 229 4.69 25.04 5.01
CA SER A 229 5.67 24.84 3.93
C SER A 229 7.03 25.39 4.30
N HIS A 230 8.08 24.80 3.75
CA HIS A 230 9.44 25.24 3.97
C HIS A 230 10.25 25.13 2.67
N ASP A 231 10.90 26.24 2.29
CA ASP A 231 11.72 26.33 1.08
C ASP A 231 13.21 26.31 1.47
N VAL A 232 13.90 25.24 1.09
CA VAL A 232 15.35 25.13 1.21
C VAL A 232 16.00 25.60 -0.08
N LYS A 233 16.37 26.88 -0.15
CA LYS A 233 16.96 27.53 -1.35
C LYS A 233 18.46 27.29 -1.50
N LYS A 234 18.88 26.05 -1.32
CA LYS A 234 20.27 25.60 -1.49
C LYS A 234 20.29 24.11 -1.77
N HIS A 235 21.39 23.63 -2.34
CA HIS A 235 21.60 22.21 -2.55
C HIS A 235 21.35 21.39 -1.27
N VAL A 236 20.58 20.32 -1.44
CA VAL A 236 20.32 19.30 -0.42
C VAL A 236 20.70 17.92 -0.93
N ASP A 237 21.25 17.09 -0.05
CA ASP A 237 21.74 15.75 -0.39
C ASP A 237 20.59 14.74 -0.59
N GLY A 238 19.41 15.01 -0.04
CA GLY A 238 18.29 14.09 -0.07
C GLY A 238 16.93 14.75 0.16
N ALA A 239 15.89 14.12 -0.38
CA ALA A 239 14.49 14.37 -0.05
C ALA A 239 14.06 13.36 1.02
N SER A 240 13.89 13.86 2.25
CA SER A 240 13.53 13.04 3.41
C SER A 240 12.25 13.52 4.08
N GLY A 241 11.47 12.59 4.61
CA GLY A 241 10.24 12.89 5.33
C GLY A 241 9.97 11.81 6.37
N ALA A 242 9.50 12.20 7.55
CA ALA A 242 9.13 11.27 8.60
C ALA A 242 7.92 11.75 9.41
N ILE A 243 7.19 10.76 9.92
CA ILE A 243 6.02 10.91 10.77
C ILE A 243 6.24 10.03 12.00
N PHE A 244 6.11 10.60 13.18
CA PHE A 244 6.24 9.91 14.45
C PHE A 244 5.00 10.13 15.30
N ASP A 245 4.55 9.10 16.02
CA ASP A 245 3.75 9.32 17.21
C ASP A 245 4.61 10.04 18.26
N LEU A 246 4.18 11.23 18.68
CA LEU A 246 4.97 12.10 19.55
C LEU A 246 5.31 11.42 20.89
N LYS A 247 4.38 10.66 21.47
CA LYS A 247 4.56 9.96 22.76
C LYS A 247 5.67 8.91 22.70
N HIS A 248 5.88 8.30 21.52
CA HIS A 248 6.81 7.20 21.31
C HIS A 248 8.10 7.64 20.61
N LEU A 249 8.34 8.95 20.48
CA LEU A 249 9.51 9.52 19.79
C LEU A 249 10.84 9.03 20.38
N ASN A 250 10.89 8.86 21.70
CA ASN A 250 12.08 8.46 22.45
C ASN A 250 12.15 6.94 22.70
N ASP A 251 11.20 6.16 22.19
CA ASP A 251 11.20 4.72 22.37
C ASP A 251 12.34 4.06 21.57
N SER A 252 12.85 2.95 22.11
CA SER A 252 13.96 2.22 21.50
C SER A 252 13.68 1.81 20.03
N PRO A 253 12.50 1.29 19.66
CA PRO A 253 12.20 0.97 18.26
C PRO A 253 12.24 2.19 17.34
N THR A 254 11.72 3.34 17.80
CA THR A 254 11.69 4.60 17.04
C THR A 254 13.08 5.14 16.73
N SER A 255 14.05 4.89 17.62
CA SER A 255 15.44 5.30 17.43
C SER A 255 16.10 4.75 16.14
N ALA A 256 15.59 3.62 15.62
CA ALA A 256 16.06 3.04 14.36
C ALA A 256 15.89 4.00 13.17
N VAL A 257 14.88 4.87 13.19
CA VAL A 257 14.66 5.87 12.13
C VAL A 257 15.83 6.85 12.05
N PHE A 258 16.39 7.26 13.19
CA PHE A 258 17.50 8.20 13.26
C PHE A 258 18.87 7.57 12.95
N ASN A 259 18.97 6.23 12.94
CA ASN A 259 20.19 5.54 12.53
C ASN A 259 20.28 5.46 11.00
N LEU A 260 20.50 6.59 10.34
CA LEU A 260 20.45 6.70 8.88
C LEU A 260 21.32 5.66 8.17
N LYS A 261 22.52 5.39 8.70
CA LYS A 261 23.47 4.42 8.12
C LYS A 261 22.91 3.01 7.98
N SER A 262 21.90 2.63 8.76
CA SER A 262 21.33 1.27 8.70
C SER A 262 20.31 1.07 7.59
N TRP A 263 19.77 2.14 6.99
CA TRP A 263 18.63 2.00 6.07
C TRP A 263 18.62 2.95 4.87
N VAL A 264 19.26 4.13 4.95
CA VAL A 264 19.29 5.07 3.81
C VAL A 264 20.23 4.56 2.69
N GLY A 265 19.99 5.05 1.47
CA GLY A 265 20.82 4.73 0.33
C GLY A 265 22.25 5.24 0.52
N LYS A 266 23.23 4.53 -0.06
CA LYS A 266 24.60 5.06 -0.19
C LYS A 266 24.57 6.36 -1.03
N PRO A 267 25.55 7.27 -0.94
CA PRO A 267 25.50 8.58 -1.61
C PRO A 267 25.16 8.59 -3.11
N ASN A 268 25.47 7.52 -3.84
CA ASN A 268 25.17 7.38 -5.27
C ASN A 268 23.99 6.43 -5.57
N ASP A 269 23.26 6.01 -4.54
CA ASP A 269 22.02 5.24 -4.66
C ASP A 269 20.83 6.21 -4.63
N TRP A 270 20.26 6.47 -5.80
CA TRP A 270 19.10 7.35 -5.98
C TRP A 270 17.77 6.60 -5.82
N GLN A 271 17.79 5.32 -5.48
CA GLN A 271 16.57 4.58 -5.19
C GLN A 271 16.01 5.03 -3.84
N PRO A 272 14.71 5.34 -3.77
CA PRO A 272 14.10 5.67 -2.50
C PRO A 272 14.23 4.55 -1.48
N LYS A 273 14.54 4.91 -0.23
CA LYS A 273 14.53 4.01 0.91
C LYS A 273 13.46 4.45 1.88
N ALA A 274 12.93 3.47 2.61
CA ALA A 274 11.99 3.73 3.68
C ALA A 274 12.30 2.82 4.88
N ILE A 275 11.88 3.28 6.05
CA ILE A 275 11.89 2.50 7.28
C ILE A 275 10.56 2.72 7.99
N ILE A 276 10.08 1.66 8.63
CA ILE A 276 8.88 1.70 9.44
C ILE A 276 9.15 1.01 10.77
N THR A 277 8.59 1.59 11.82
CA THR A 277 8.55 1.02 13.16
C THR A 277 7.10 0.97 13.61
N LEU A 278 6.85 0.44 14.80
CA LEU A 278 5.50 0.39 15.36
C LEU A 278 4.84 1.78 15.44
N HIS A 279 5.61 2.84 15.68
CA HIS A 279 5.09 4.18 15.96
C HIS A 279 5.68 5.28 15.07
N SER A 280 6.35 4.89 13.97
CA SER A 280 6.97 5.87 13.08
C SER A 280 7.16 5.33 11.68
N VAL A 281 7.19 6.23 10.71
CA VAL A 281 7.58 5.94 9.33
C VAL A 281 8.49 7.04 8.80
N ALA A 282 9.48 6.68 7.99
CA ALA A 282 10.35 7.62 7.33
C ALA A 282 10.76 7.17 5.93
N VAL A 283 11.08 8.15 5.09
CA VAL A 283 11.60 7.96 3.73
C VAL A 283 12.80 8.84 3.51
N ASN A 284 13.69 8.40 2.61
CA ASN A 284 14.84 9.17 2.15
C ASN A 284 15.17 8.77 0.71
N THR A 285 15.28 9.76 -0.17
CA THR A 285 15.83 9.58 -1.52
C THR A 285 17.02 10.52 -1.68
N ASN A 286 18.19 9.97 -2.02
CA ASN A 286 19.36 10.79 -2.29
C ASN A 286 19.17 11.52 -3.61
N LEU A 287 19.51 12.81 -3.62
CA LEU A 287 19.29 13.70 -4.75
C LEU A 287 20.59 13.96 -5.50
N GLN A 288 20.47 14.18 -6.80
CA GLN A 288 21.55 14.76 -7.59
C GLN A 288 21.69 16.26 -7.26
N LYS A 289 22.69 16.92 -7.85
CA LYS A 289 22.86 18.37 -7.71
C LYS A 289 21.56 19.10 -8.06
N ASN A 290 21.11 19.99 -7.17
CA ASN A 290 19.83 20.67 -7.24
C ASN A 290 19.94 22.09 -6.69
N GLU A 291 18.95 22.93 -7.00
CA GLU A 291 18.88 24.32 -6.53
C GLU A 291 18.16 24.44 -5.18
N GLY A 292 17.45 23.38 -4.78
CA GLY A 292 16.78 23.32 -3.50
C GLY A 292 15.60 22.36 -3.47
N LEU A 293 14.88 22.38 -2.35
CA LEU A 293 13.62 21.68 -2.18
C LEU A 293 12.56 22.61 -1.60
N GLN A 294 11.36 22.54 -2.14
CA GLN A 294 10.15 22.99 -1.48
C GLN A 294 9.49 21.79 -0.80
N VAL A 295 9.30 21.90 0.51
CA VAL A 295 8.57 20.92 1.31
C VAL A 295 7.22 21.50 1.71
N LYS A 296 6.15 20.70 1.57
CA LYS A 296 4.81 21.05 2.05
C LYS A 296 4.29 19.96 2.95
N TYR A 297 3.65 20.39 4.02
CA TYR A 297 2.97 19.55 4.99
C TYR A 297 1.47 19.73 4.78
N GLN A 298 0.77 18.62 4.58
CA GLN A 298 -0.62 18.63 4.17
C GLN A 298 -1.41 17.59 4.97
N VAL A 299 -2.68 17.90 5.24
CA VAL A 299 -3.56 17.01 6.01
C VAL A 299 -4.95 16.89 5.39
N MET A 300 -5.64 15.81 5.71
CA MET A 300 -7.09 15.71 5.54
C MET A 300 -7.74 15.54 6.91
N ARG A 301 -8.87 16.23 7.11
CA ARG A 301 -9.66 16.16 8.34
C ARG A 301 -11.01 15.51 8.09
N ALA A 302 -11.50 14.77 9.08
CA ALA A 302 -12.84 14.20 9.08
C ALA A 302 -13.91 15.29 9.32
N GLY A 303 -14.14 16.12 8.31
CA GLY A 303 -15.00 17.31 8.41
C GLY A 303 -14.27 18.54 8.97
N ALA A 304 -14.99 19.67 9.03
CA ALA A 304 -14.43 20.94 9.51
C ALA A 304 -14.03 20.82 11.00
N GLY A 305 -12.74 21.01 11.31
CA GLY A 305 -12.21 20.87 12.67
C GLY A 305 -12.13 19.44 13.20
N GLY A 306 -12.44 18.44 12.38
CA GLY A 306 -12.38 17.02 12.77
C GLY A 306 -10.95 16.50 12.91
N GLU A 307 -10.86 15.24 13.35
CA GLU A 307 -9.59 14.51 13.48
C GLU A 307 -8.83 14.49 12.15
N VAL A 308 -7.50 14.60 12.21
CA VAL A 308 -6.63 14.35 11.06
C VAL A 308 -6.61 12.86 10.76
N VAL A 309 -6.92 12.51 9.52
CA VAL A 309 -7.07 11.13 9.05
C VAL A 309 -6.21 10.82 7.83
N SER A 310 -5.56 11.83 7.27
CA SER A 310 -4.49 11.67 6.28
C SER A 310 -3.43 12.74 6.50
N ILE A 311 -2.16 12.35 6.35
CA ILE A 311 -0.99 13.23 6.45
C ILE A 311 -0.16 13.01 5.19
N ARG A 312 0.32 14.11 4.62
CA ARG A 312 1.14 14.13 3.42
C ARG A 312 2.32 15.08 3.60
N ILE A 313 3.52 14.58 3.32
CA ILE A 313 4.74 15.40 3.21
C ILE A 313 5.20 15.31 1.76
N SER A 314 5.06 16.40 1.01
CA SER A 314 5.47 16.49 -0.39
C SER A 314 6.76 17.28 -0.52
N GLN A 315 7.68 16.80 -1.35
CA GLN A 315 9.00 17.39 -1.57
C GLN A 315 9.24 17.54 -3.07
N GLN A 316 9.37 18.79 -3.50
CA GLN A 316 9.54 19.16 -4.90
C GLN A 316 10.88 19.85 -5.08
N LEU A 317 11.63 19.47 -6.11
CA LEU A 317 12.84 20.19 -6.51
C LEU A 317 12.49 21.63 -6.93
N LEU A 318 13.26 22.59 -6.42
CA LEU A 318 13.26 23.99 -6.85
C LEU A 318 14.06 24.15 -8.14
#